data_AF-A0A813HTP2-F1
#
_entry.id   AF-A0A813HTP2-F1
#
_cell.length_a   1.000
_cell.length_b   1.000
_cell.length_c   1.000
_cell.angle_alpha   90.00
_cell.angle_beta   90.00
_cell.angle_gamma   90.00
#
_symmetry.space_group_name_H-M   'P 1'
#
loop_
_entity.id
_entity.type
_entity.pdbx_description
1 polymer ?
#
loop_
_entity_poly.entity_id
_entity_poly.type
_entity_poly.pdbx_seq_one_letter_code
_entity_poly.pdbx_strand_id
1 'polypeptide(L)'
;DAIDANYMFELFVGELPIDRPFGVKSSMDVSADGTDQERYFLVNYLDFIIGYNGGDVVSANVTRELNLEHLVDITEWKEGMVIQYSYSVHWAELPHISARDALEIQLKSTMPHGHQNMDIHWLAIINSFVLMLLILSLFLLIIIRVVRSDLSRYLQIPDEELNAVEEETGWKLLHADVFRPPKHRLFFCSAVGAGAQLASMMMMVVVVG
;
A
#
# COMPACT_ATOMS: atom_id res chain seq x y z
N ASP A 1 -21.49 12.66 -6.85
CA ASP A 1 -20.67 12.48 -5.62
C ASP A 1 -20.27 11.04 -5.34
N ALA A 2 -21.16 10.18 -4.81
CA ALA A 2 -20.76 8.82 -4.40
C ALA A 2 -20.29 7.93 -5.57
N ILE A 3 -20.93 8.04 -6.73
CA ILE A 3 -20.54 7.31 -7.95
C ILE A 3 -19.21 7.85 -8.49
N ASP A 4 -19.00 9.17 -8.47
CA ASP A 4 -17.74 9.79 -8.94
C ASP A 4 -16.53 9.43 -8.07
N ALA A 5 -16.76 9.31 -6.76
CA ALA A 5 -15.75 8.88 -5.80
C ALA A 5 -15.60 7.34 -5.72
N ASN A 6 -16.25 6.59 -6.61
CA ASN A 6 -16.23 5.12 -6.66
C ASN A 6 -16.57 4.45 -5.32
N TYR A 7 -17.58 4.97 -4.61
CA TYR A 7 -18.04 4.34 -3.39
C TYR A 7 -18.58 2.93 -3.69
N MET A 8 -18.06 1.98 -2.93
CA MET A 8 -18.49 0.59 -2.94
C MET A 8 -19.34 0.35 -1.70
N PHE A 9 -20.34 -0.51 -1.83
CA PHE A 9 -21.04 -1.08 -0.69
C PHE A 9 -20.59 -2.52 -0.49
N GLU A 10 -20.46 -2.90 0.77
CA GLU A 10 -20.07 -4.24 1.19
C GLU A 10 -21.30 -4.94 1.78
N LEU A 11 -21.58 -6.15 1.32
CA LEU A 11 -22.63 -7.03 1.84
C LEU A 11 -21.98 -8.29 2.40
N PHE A 12 -22.53 -8.79 3.50
CA PHE A 12 -22.09 -10.05 4.09
C PHE A 12 -23.17 -11.11 3.92
N VAL A 13 -22.82 -12.21 3.26
CA VAL A 13 -23.65 -13.42 3.21
C VAL A 13 -23.01 -14.45 4.13
N GLY A 14 -23.53 -14.55 5.36
CA GLY A 14 -22.84 -15.24 6.43
C GLY A 14 -21.55 -14.50 6.81
N GLU A 15 -20.40 -15.12 6.59
CA GLU A 15 -19.07 -14.52 6.81
C GLU A 15 -18.38 -14.08 5.51
N LEU A 16 -19.05 -14.27 4.37
CA LEU A 16 -18.46 -14.03 3.05
C LEU A 16 -18.77 -12.60 2.58
N PRO A 17 -17.75 -11.73 2.41
CA PRO A 17 -17.94 -10.36 1.94
C PRO A 17 -18.18 -10.32 0.43
N ILE A 18 -19.06 -9.41 0.01
CA ILE A 18 -19.36 -9.11 -1.38
C ILE A 18 -19.30 -7.59 -1.56
N ASP A 19 -18.32 -7.14 -2.34
CA ASP A 19 -18.15 -5.72 -2.66
C ASP A 19 -18.76 -5.38 -4.02
N ARG A 20 -19.59 -4.34 -4.08
CA ARG A 20 -20.19 -3.87 -5.33
C ARG A 20 -20.22 -2.34 -5.44
N PRO A 21 -20.07 -1.79 -6.65
CA PRO A 21 -20.20 -0.36 -6.86
C PRO A 21 -21.65 0.05 -6.69
N PHE A 22 -21.87 1.22 -6.10
CA PHE A 22 -23.21 1.75 -5.90
C PHE A 22 -23.95 2.04 -7.22
N GLY A 23 -23.21 2.46 -8.24
CA GLY A 23 -23.74 2.76 -9.56
C GLY A 23 -22.62 2.85 -10.58
N VAL A 24 -23.00 3.08 -11.83
CA VAL A 24 -22.07 3.20 -12.96
C VAL A 24 -22.28 4.56 -13.61
N LYS A 25 -21.17 5.23 -13.94
CA LYS A 25 -21.19 6.41 -14.80
C LYS A 25 -20.93 5.98 -16.24
N SER A 26 -21.69 6.54 -17.16
CA SER A 26 -21.48 6.38 -18.59
C SER A 26 -21.25 7.75 -19.21
N SER A 27 -20.06 7.98 -19.73
CA SER A 27 -19.82 9.05 -20.70
C SER A 27 -20.21 8.52 -22.06
N MET A 28 -21.34 8.97 -22.60
CA MET A 28 -21.76 8.60 -23.95
C MET A 28 -21.03 9.52 -24.93
N ASP A 29 -20.05 8.98 -25.64
CA ASP A 29 -19.30 9.74 -26.64
C ASP A 29 -20.23 10.27 -27.75
N VAL A 30 -20.26 11.60 -27.86
CA VAL A 30 -20.70 12.42 -29.01
C VAL A 30 -22.20 12.38 -29.34
N SER A 31 -22.98 13.21 -28.64
CA SER A 31 -24.06 13.94 -29.32
C SER A 31 -23.45 15.01 -30.24
N ALA A 32 -24.05 15.21 -31.42
CA ALA A 32 -23.61 16.15 -32.46
C ALA A 32 -23.58 17.64 -32.06
N ASP A 33 -23.80 17.96 -30.78
CA ASP A 33 -23.88 19.30 -30.20
C ASP A 33 -22.71 19.62 -29.24
N GLY A 34 -21.69 18.75 -29.16
CA GLY A 34 -20.41 19.05 -28.49
C GLY A 34 -20.45 19.14 -26.96
N THR A 35 -21.60 18.88 -26.33
CA THR A 35 -21.70 18.78 -24.87
C THR A 35 -21.53 17.34 -24.42
N ASP A 36 -20.50 17.07 -23.62
CA ASP A 36 -20.32 15.81 -22.92
C ASP A 36 -21.43 15.68 -21.87
N GLN A 37 -22.37 14.74 -22.06
CA GLN A 37 -23.43 14.47 -21.09
C GLN A 37 -23.08 13.21 -20.33
N GLU A 38 -22.51 13.38 -19.13
CA GLU A 38 -22.32 12.31 -18.17
C GLU A 38 -23.68 11.82 -17.68
N ARG A 39 -23.95 10.51 -17.81
CA ARG A 39 -25.15 9.87 -17.28
C ARG A 39 -24.81 8.97 -16.11
N TYR A 40 -25.65 9.04 -15.09
CA TYR A 40 -25.50 8.28 -13.86
C TYR A 40 -26.57 7.22 -13.77
N PHE A 41 -26.15 5.97 -13.64
CA PHE A 41 -27.06 4.83 -13.52
C PHE A 41 -26.87 4.15 -12.17
N LEU A 42 -28.00 3.90 -11.49
CA LEU A 42 -28.05 3.14 -10.25
C LEU A 42 -28.47 1.69 -10.53
N VAL A 43 -27.76 0.75 -9.93
CA VAL A 43 -28.12 -0.67 -9.98
C VAL A 43 -29.20 -0.92 -8.93
N ASN A 44 -30.42 -1.28 -9.35
CA ASN A 44 -31.55 -1.53 -8.44
C ASN A 44 -31.86 -3.03 -8.26
N TYR A 45 -31.24 -3.89 -9.07
CA TYR A 45 -31.45 -5.33 -9.03
C TYR A 45 -30.15 -6.06 -8.70
N LEU A 46 -30.21 -6.95 -7.71
CA LEU A 46 -29.07 -7.77 -7.30
C LEU A 46 -29.38 -9.25 -7.52
N ASP A 47 -28.65 -9.87 -8.42
CA ASP A 47 -28.77 -11.31 -8.67
C ASP A 47 -27.67 -12.08 -7.96
N PHE A 48 -28.02 -12.73 -6.85
CA PHE A 48 -27.08 -13.46 -6.01
C PHE A 48 -26.95 -14.91 -6.47
N ILE A 49 -25.71 -15.37 -6.65
CA ILE A 49 -25.37 -16.78 -6.86
C ILE A 49 -24.64 -17.26 -5.60
N ILE A 50 -25.31 -18.11 -4.83
CA ILE A 50 -24.80 -18.64 -3.57
C ILE A 50 -24.43 -20.10 -3.75
N GLY A 51 -23.17 -20.40 -3.52
CA GLY A 51 -22.64 -21.76 -3.49
C GLY A 51 -22.75 -22.37 -2.11
N TYR A 52 -23.29 -23.58 -2.02
CA TYR A 52 -23.37 -24.33 -0.78
C TYR A 52 -22.68 -25.69 -0.90
N ASN A 53 -22.12 -26.17 0.21
CA ASN A 53 -21.61 -27.52 0.33
C ASN A 53 -22.25 -28.18 1.54
N GLY A 54 -23.18 -29.12 1.29
CA GLY A 54 -23.99 -29.72 2.34
C GLY A 54 -24.88 -28.67 3.03
N GLY A 55 -24.45 -28.17 4.20
CA GLY A 55 -25.17 -27.17 5.00
C GLY A 55 -24.46 -25.82 5.13
N ASP A 56 -23.22 -25.70 4.65
CA ASP A 56 -22.42 -24.49 4.78
C ASP A 56 -22.42 -23.69 3.48
N VAL A 57 -22.48 -22.36 3.59
CA VAL A 57 -22.30 -21.46 2.45
C VAL A 57 -20.80 -21.34 2.18
N VAL A 58 -20.39 -21.71 0.98
CA VAL A 58 -18.97 -21.79 0.60
C VAL A 58 -18.56 -20.78 -0.47
N SER A 59 -19.53 -20.14 -1.13
CA SER A 59 -19.26 -19.01 -2.00
C SER A 59 -20.49 -18.11 -2.09
N ALA A 60 -20.27 -16.81 -2.23
CA ALA A 60 -21.35 -15.86 -2.45
C ALA A 60 -20.90 -14.83 -3.48
N ASN A 61 -21.60 -14.75 -4.60
CA ASN A 61 -21.29 -13.82 -5.66
C ASN A 61 -22.56 -13.14 -6.18
N VAL A 62 -22.41 -11.99 -6.83
CA VAL A 62 -23.50 -11.28 -7.50
C VAL A 62 -23.18 -11.19 -8.98
N THR A 63 -24.13 -11.56 -9.84
CA THR A 63 -23.98 -11.52 -11.29
C THR A 63 -23.61 -10.10 -11.74
N ARG A 64 -22.66 -10.00 -12.69
CA ARG A 64 -22.18 -8.72 -13.25
C ARG A 64 -22.94 -8.30 -14.50
N GLU A 65 -23.96 -9.06 -14.89
CA GLU A 65 -24.75 -8.75 -16.07
C GLU A 65 -25.63 -7.55 -15.77
N LEU A 66 -25.20 -6.38 -16.27
CA LEU A 66 -26.01 -5.17 -16.26
C LEU A 66 -27.07 -5.30 -17.35
N ASN A 67 -28.24 -5.80 -16.99
CA ASN A 67 -29.41 -5.67 -17.84
C ASN A 67 -29.89 -4.21 -17.80
N LEU A 68 -30.08 -3.59 -18.97
CA LEU A 68 -30.50 -2.21 -19.11
C LEU A 68 -31.86 -1.94 -18.43
N GLU A 69 -32.71 -2.96 -18.28
CA GLU A 69 -34.00 -2.88 -17.58
C GLU A 69 -33.86 -2.73 -16.06
N HIS A 70 -32.68 -3.05 -15.50
CA HIS A 70 -32.39 -2.99 -14.07
C HIS A 70 -31.42 -1.85 -13.72
N LEU A 71 -31.29 -0.87 -14.61
CA LEU A 71 -30.57 0.37 -14.38
C LEU A 71 -31.55 1.52 -14.27
N VAL A 72 -31.47 2.24 -13.17
CA VAL A 72 -32.26 3.46 -12.96
C VAL A 72 -31.40 4.65 -13.30
N ASP A 73 -31.78 5.41 -14.32
CA ASP A 73 -31.14 6.68 -14.65
C ASP A 73 -31.44 7.70 -13.53
N ILE A 74 -30.40 8.18 -12.88
CA ILE A 74 -30.45 9.15 -11.79
C ILE A 74 -29.74 10.46 -12.16
N THR A 75 -29.52 10.71 -13.45
CA THR A 75 -28.85 11.92 -13.95
C THR A 75 -29.58 13.20 -13.51
N GLU A 76 -30.92 13.17 -13.45
CA GLU A 76 -31.75 14.24 -12.89
C GLU A 76 -32.40 13.82 -11.57
N TRP A 77 -31.62 13.82 -10.48
CA TRP A 77 -32.13 13.48 -9.15
C TRP A 77 -33.14 14.51 -8.64
N LYS A 78 -34.29 14.04 -8.13
CA LYS A 78 -35.30 14.86 -7.46
C LYS A 78 -35.38 14.45 -5.98
N GLU A 79 -35.34 15.43 -5.08
CA GLU A 79 -35.49 15.17 -3.64
C GLU A 79 -36.81 14.41 -3.37
N GLY A 80 -36.71 13.27 -2.69
CA GLY A 80 -37.85 12.38 -2.39
C GLY A 80 -38.07 11.23 -3.38
N MET A 81 -37.16 11.01 -4.34
CA MET A 81 -37.22 9.84 -5.22
C MET A 81 -37.01 8.53 -4.42
N VAL A 82 -38.02 7.65 -4.44
CA VAL A 82 -37.95 6.32 -3.81
C VAL A 82 -37.60 5.30 -4.87
N ILE A 83 -36.43 4.68 -4.74
CA ILE A 83 -36.00 3.59 -5.62
C ILE A 83 -36.35 2.27 -4.96
N GLN A 84 -37.11 1.43 -5.66
CA GLN A 84 -37.39 0.07 -5.20
C GLN A 84 -36.24 -0.85 -5.62
N TYR A 85 -35.65 -1.51 -4.63
CA TYR A 85 -34.64 -2.53 -4.84
C TYR A 85 -35.28 -3.90 -4.88
N SER A 86 -34.83 -4.73 -5.82
CA SER A 86 -35.27 -6.11 -5.98
C SER A 86 -34.05 -7.03 -6.02
N TYR A 87 -34.21 -8.29 -5.63
CA TYR A 87 -33.13 -9.26 -5.67
C TYR A 87 -33.61 -10.65 -6.06
N SER A 88 -32.74 -11.42 -6.70
CA SER A 88 -32.90 -12.86 -6.94
C SER A 88 -31.79 -13.63 -6.26
N VAL A 89 -32.06 -14.88 -5.91
CA VAL A 89 -31.08 -15.78 -5.30
C VAL A 89 -31.11 -17.12 -6.02
N HIS A 90 -29.97 -17.51 -6.55
CA HIS A 90 -29.71 -18.79 -7.17
C HIS A 90 -28.75 -19.61 -6.32
N TRP A 91 -29.12 -20.86 -6.04
CA TRP A 91 -28.33 -21.77 -5.24
C TRP A 91 -27.62 -22.78 -6.13
N ALA A 92 -26.31 -22.97 -5.92
CA ALA A 92 -25.50 -23.93 -6.64
C ALA A 92 -24.72 -24.84 -5.67
N GLU A 93 -24.70 -26.14 -5.93
CA GLU A 93 -23.95 -27.07 -5.09
C GLU A 93 -22.46 -27.10 -5.49
N LEU A 94 -21.57 -26.88 -4.53
CA LEU A 94 -20.11 -26.85 -4.73
C LEU A 94 -19.41 -27.82 -3.77
N PRO A 95 -19.45 -29.13 -4.05
CA PRO A 95 -18.93 -30.16 -3.13
C PRO A 95 -17.41 -30.12 -2.96
N HIS A 96 -16.69 -29.47 -3.87
CA HIS A 96 -15.22 -29.41 -3.89
C HIS A 96 -14.62 -28.33 -3.00
N ILE A 97 -15.43 -27.40 -2.48
CA ILE A 97 -14.96 -26.28 -1.66
C ILE A 97 -15.34 -26.56 -0.22
N SER A 98 -14.36 -26.58 0.69
CA SER A 98 -14.64 -26.73 2.11
C SER A 98 -15.05 -25.39 2.73
N ALA A 99 -15.89 -25.41 3.77
CA ALA A 99 -16.30 -24.19 4.47
C ALA A 99 -15.13 -23.41 5.10
N ARG A 100 -14.03 -24.11 5.43
CA ARG A 100 -12.82 -23.48 5.99
C ARG A 100 -12.04 -22.69 4.95
N ASP A 101 -12.01 -23.20 3.72
CA ASP A 101 -11.25 -22.58 2.62
C ASP A 101 -12.11 -21.52 1.89
N ALA A 102 -13.43 -21.55 2.09
CA ALA A 102 -14.41 -20.68 1.43
C ALA A 102 -14.07 -19.19 1.57
N LEU A 103 -13.77 -18.71 2.79
CA LEU A 103 -13.43 -17.31 3.04
C LEU A 103 -12.14 -16.91 2.34
N GLU A 104 -11.10 -17.74 2.40
CA GLU A 104 -9.81 -17.46 1.76
C GLU A 104 -9.97 -17.38 0.23
N ILE A 105 -10.71 -18.33 -0.35
CA ILE A 105 -11.02 -18.36 -1.79
C ILE A 105 -11.82 -17.12 -2.19
N GLN A 106 -12.83 -16.75 -1.39
CA GLN A 106 -13.67 -15.57 -1.64
C GLN A 106 -12.87 -14.27 -1.57
N LEU A 107 -12.05 -14.07 -0.53
CA LEU A 107 -11.21 -12.88 -0.39
C LEU A 107 -10.22 -12.75 -1.56
N LYS A 108 -9.63 -13.87 -2.00
CA LYS A 108 -8.74 -13.89 -3.16
C LYS A 108 -9.45 -13.48 -4.45
N SER A 109 -10.73 -13.81 -4.59
CA SER A 109 -11.55 -13.47 -5.76
C SER A 109 -12.13 -12.05 -5.73
N THR A 110 -12.46 -11.54 -4.54
CA THR A 110 -13.12 -10.25 -4.31
C THR A 110 -12.14 -9.09 -4.26
N MET A 111 -10.83 -9.37 -4.13
CA MET A 111 -9.77 -8.38 -4.27
C MET A 111 -9.12 -8.42 -5.67
N PRO A 112 -9.77 -7.91 -6.75
CA PRO A 112 -9.18 -7.80 -8.07
C PRO A 112 -8.04 -6.76 -8.14
N HIS A 113 -7.88 -5.91 -7.12
CA HIS A 113 -6.70 -5.05 -6.95
C HIS A 113 -5.44 -5.79 -6.48
N GLY A 114 -5.46 -7.13 -6.45
CA GLY A 114 -4.28 -8.00 -6.36
C GLY A 114 -3.28 -7.91 -7.53
N HIS A 115 -3.27 -6.79 -8.28
CA HIS A 115 -2.07 -6.36 -9.03
C HIS A 115 -0.87 -6.10 -8.09
N GLN A 116 -1.08 -6.13 -6.77
CA GLN A 116 -0.01 -6.03 -5.79
C GLN A 116 0.88 -7.28 -5.67
N ASN A 117 0.55 -8.41 -6.31
CA ASN A 117 1.50 -9.52 -6.36
C ASN A 117 2.75 -9.13 -7.15
N MET A 118 2.61 -8.36 -8.24
CA MET A 118 3.78 -7.82 -8.93
C MET A 118 4.53 -6.85 -8.01
N ASP A 119 3.79 -5.96 -7.33
CA ASP A 119 4.37 -4.87 -6.54
C ASP A 119 5.20 -5.32 -5.35
N ILE A 120 4.69 -6.29 -4.59
CA ILE A 120 5.39 -6.77 -3.40
C ILE A 120 6.66 -7.52 -3.79
N HIS A 121 6.64 -8.29 -4.88
CA HIS A 121 7.80 -9.07 -5.31
C HIS A 121 8.93 -8.20 -5.89
N TRP A 122 8.62 -7.21 -6.75
CA TRP A 122 9.68 -6.34 -7.30
C TRP A 122 10.28 -5.41 -6.24
N LEU A 123 9.49 -4.95 -5.26
CA LEU A 123 10.00 -4.19 -4.11
C LEU A 123 11.04 -4.99 -3.31
N ALA A 124 10.82 -6.29 -3.09
CA ALA A 124 11.80 -7.16 -2.44
C ALA A 124 13.09 -7.33 -3.25
N ILE A 125 12.98 -7.43 -4.58
CA ILE A 125 14.14 -7.53 -5.49
C ILE A 125 14.98 -6.25 -5.43
N ILE A 126 14.35 -5.07 -5.51
CA ILE A 126 15.06 -3.79 -5.42
C ILE A 126 15.72 -3.62 -4.05
N ASN A 127 15.02 -3.96 -2.97
CA ASN A 127 15.56 -3.88 -1.61
C ASN A 127 16.84 -4.74 -1.46
N SER A 128 16.82 -5.97 -1.95
CA SER A 128 17.99 -6.86 -1.96
C SER A 128 19.13 -6.29 -2.83
N PHE A 129 18.80 -5.71 -3.99
CA PHE A 129 19.79 -5.11 -4.88
C PHE A 129 20.48 -3.90 -4.25
N VAL A 130 19.74 -3.01 -3.57
CA VAL A 130 20.29 -1.87 -2.84
C VAL A 130 21.22 -2.33 -1.71
N LEU A 131 20.81 -3.35 -0.95
CA LEU A 131 21.64 -3.92 0.12
C LEU A 131 22.94 -4.54 -0.43
N MET A 132 22.86 -5.25 -1.55
CA MET A 132 24.03 -5.82 -2.22
C MET A 132 25.02 -4.74 -2.65
N LEU A 133 24.55 -3.66 -3.29
CA LEU A 133 25.41 -2.54 -3.68
C LEU A 133 26.06 -1.85 -2.48
N LEU A 134 25.33 -1.70 -1.38
CA LEU A 134 25.87 -1.13 -0.14
C LEU A 134 27.02 -1.99 0.40
N ILE A 135 26.80 -3.30 0.53
CA ILE A 135 27.83 -4.24 1.01
C ILE A 135 29.04 -4.27 0.06
N LEU A 136 28.81 -4.30 -1.26
CA LEU A 136 29.89 -4.26 -2.25
C LEU A 136 30.69 -2.95 -2.17
N SER A 137 30.03 -1.82 -1.92
CA SER A 137 30.71 -0.54 -1.75
C SER A 137 31.61 -0.53 -0.52
N LEU A 138 31.14 -1.05 0.62
CA LEU A 138 31.93 -1.18 1.85
C LEU A 138 33.11 -2.13 1.65
N PHE A 139 32.90 -3.26 0.98
CA PHE A 139 33.94 -4.22 0.67
C PHE A 139 35.03 -3.59 -0.21
N LEU A 140 34.65 -2.87 -1.27
CA LEU A 140 35.60 -2.18 -2.13
C LEU A 140 36.37 -1.09 -1.36
N LEU A 141 35.71 -0.34 -0.48
CA LEU A 141 36.37 0.65 0.38
C LEU A 141 37.42 0.00 1.29
N ILE A 142 37.13 -1.16 1.88
CA ILE A 142 38.08 -1.90 2.71
C ILE A 142 39.28 -2.36 1.86
N ILE A 143 39.04 -2.92 0.67
CA ILE A 143 40.12 -3.34 -0.22
C ILE A 143 41.00 -2.15 -0.61
N ILE A 144 40.41 -1.03 -1.04
CA ILE A 144 41.17 0.17 -1.41
C ILE A 144 42.00 0.66 -0.21
N ARG A 145 41.45 0.63 1.00
CA ARG A 145 42.16 1.02 2.21
C ARG A 145 43.36 0.12 2.49
N VAL A 146 43.19 -1.20 2.38
CA VAL A 146 44.27 -2.17 2.58
C VAL A 146 45.33 -2.04 1.50
N VAL A 147 44.93 -1.96 0.23
CA VAL A 147 45.86 -1.84 -0.91
C VAL A 147 46.68 -0.56 -0.80
N ARG A 148 46.07 0.57 -0.43
CA ARG A 148 46.80 1.83 -0.22
C ARG A 148 47.82 1.71 0.91
N SER A 149 47.42 1.11 2.02
CA SER A 149 48.30 0.88 3.18
C SER A 149 49.45 -0.08 2.86
N ASP A 150 49.22 -1.07 2.01
CA ASP A 150 50.25 -2.04 1.63
C ASP A 150 51.21 -1.43 0.60
N LEU A 151 50.68 -0.73 -0.41
CA LEU A 151 51.47 -0.07 -1.44
C LEU A 151 52.39 1.02 -0.87
N SER A 152 51.93 1.83 0.09
CA SER A 152 52.77 2.85 0.73
C SER A 152 53.97 2.24 1.47
N ARG A 153 53.75 1.10 2.14
CA ARG A 153 54.80 0.35 2.82
C ARG A 153 55.84 -0.21 1.85
N TYR A 154 55.41 -0.68 0.68
CA TYR A 154 56.30 -1.22 -0.34
C TYR A 154 57.13 -0.15 -1.07
N LEU A 155 56.55 1.00 -1.37
CA LEU A 155 57.27 2.06 -2.08
C LEU A 155 58.22 2.88 -1.19
N GLN A 156 58.24 2.69 0.13
CA GLN A 156 59.02 3.51 1.07
C GLN A 156 58.84 5.01 0.83
N ILE A 157 57.64 5.41 0.36
CA ILE A 157 57.30 6.83 0.25
C ILE A 157 57.37 7.36 1.69
N PRO A 158 58.15 8.43 1.97
CA PRO A 158 58.28 8.95 3.31
C PRO A 158 56.89 9.18 3.88
N ASP A 159 56.63 8.62 5.06
CA ASP A 159 55.32 8.66 5.72
C ASP A 159 54.74 10.09 5.81
N GLU A 160 55.58 11.12 5.68
CA GLU A 160 55.24 12.55 5.69
C GLU A 160 54.32 13.01 4.55
N GLU A 161 54.45 12.49 3.31
CA GLU A 161 53.53 12.86 2.20
C GLU A 161 52.19 12.10 2.27
N LEU A 162 52.18 10.87 2.79
CA LEU A 162 50.96 10.06 2.94
C LEU A 162 50.16 10.49 4.17
N ASN A 163 50.84 10.82 5.27
CA ASN A 163 50.23 11.34 6.49
C ASN A 163 49.77 12.78 6.35
N ALA A 164 50.35 13.60 5.46
CA ALA A 164 49.78 14.93 5.17
C ALA A 164 48.36 14.83 4.59
N VAL A 165 48.08 13.78 3.80
CA VAL A 165 46.73 13.48 3.28
C VAL A 165 45.85 12.80 4.35
N GLU A 166 46.43 12.13 5.35
CA GLU A 166 45.71 11.46 6.44
C GLU A 166 45.50 12.37 7.69
N GLU A 167 46.29 13.41 7.90
CA GLU A 167 46.04 14.48 8.88
C GLU A 167 44.89 15.39 8.42
N GLU A 168 44.59 15.42 7.12
CA GLU A 168 43.36 16.00 6.57
C GLU A 168 42.11 15.12 6.74
N THR A 169 42.25 13.88 7.25
CA THR A 169 41.08 13.06 7.58
C THR A 169 40.40 13.63 8.83
N GLY A 170 39.49 14.59 8.59
CA GLY A 170 38.92 15.53 9.55
C GLY A 170 38.18 14.97 10.77
N TRP A 171 38.10 13.66 10.99
CA TRP A 171 37.55 13.05 12.19
C TRP A 171 38.43 13.28 13.42
N LYS A 172 39.76 13.40 13.25
CA LYS A 172 40.67 13.84 14.32
C LYS A 172 40.56 15.33 14.64
N LEU A 173 40.28 16.18 13.63
CA LEU A 173 39.99 17.61 13.80
C LEU A 173 38.59 17.86 14.41
N LEU A 174 37.63 16.98 14.12
CA LEU A 174 36.28 16.98 14.69
C LEU A 174 36.26 16.72 16.19
N HIS A 175 37.23 15.97 16.74
CA HIS A 175 37.29 15.73 18.18
C HIS A 175 37.50 17.04 18.98
N ALA A 176 38.12 18.07 18.37
CA ALA A 176 38.22 19.42 18.95
C ALA A 176 36.93 20.25 18.75
N ASP A 177 36.09 19.87 17.77
CA ASP A 177 34.83 20.55 17.41
C ASP A 177 33.61 20.00 18.16
N VAL A 178 33.63 18.72 18.54
CA VAL A 178 32.60 18.03 19.33
C VAL A 178 32.39 18.68 20.70
N PHE A 179 33.42 19.35 21.24
CA PHE A 179 33.32 20.09 22.50
C PHE A 179 32.90 21.56 22.32
N ARG A 180 32.66 22.04 21.09
CA ARG A 180 32.11 23.39 20.91
C ARG A 180 30.62 23.36 21.17
N PRO A 181 30.14 24.07 22.20
CA PRO A 181 28.74 24.05 22.50
C PRO A 181 27.94 24.79 21.41
N PRO A 182 26.79 24.25 20.96
CA PRO A 182 26.05 24.77 19.81
C PRO A 182 25.53 26.19 20.05
N LYS A 183 25.36 26.98 18.97
CA LYS A 183 24.86 28.37 19.05
C LYS A 183 23.50 28.49 19.73
N HIS A 184 22.65 27.46 19.63
CA HIS A 184 21.30 27.43 20.21
C HIS A 184 21.08 26.23 21.15
N ARG A 185 21.81 26.20 22.27
CA ARG A 185 21.79 25.10 23.25
C ARG A 185 20.39 24.81 23.81
N LEU A 186 19.60 25.86 24.05
CA LEU A 186 18.28 25.77 24.67
C LEU A 186 17.25 25.06 23.77
N PHE A 187 17.19 25.44 22.49
CA PHE A 187 16.28 24.79 21.53
C PHE A 187 16.65 23.32 21.30
N PHE A 188 17.94 23.01 21.18
CA PHE A 188 18.41 21.65 21.02
C PHE A 188 18.09 20.77 22.23
N CYS A 189 18.36 21.27 23.45
CA CYS A 189 18.04 20.56 24.69
C CYS A 189 16.53 20.35 24.83
N SER A 190 15.71 21.36 24.51
CA SER A 190 14.24 21.24 24.52
C SER A 190 13.73 20.21 23.52
N ALA A 191 14.28 20.18 22.31
CA ALA A 191 13.88 19.22 21.28
C ALA A 191 14.27 17.78 21.65
N VAL A 192 15.50 17.57 22.15
CA VAL A 192 15.97 16.26 22.60
C VAL A 192 15.18 15.78 23.82
N GLY A 193 14.91 16.67 24.78
CA GLY A 193 14.10 16.35 25.96
C GLY A 193 12.65 15.97 25.60
N ALA A 194 12.01 16.76 24.73
CA ALA A 194 10.66 16.45 24.24
C ALA A 194 10.63 15.14 23.45
N GLY A 195 11.62 14.90 22.59
CA GLY A 195 11.75 13.65 21.84
C GLY A 195 11.92 12.43 22.75
N ALA A 196 12.79 12.52 23.76
CA ALA A 196 12.99 11.45 24.74
C ALA A 196 11.71 11.17 25.55
N GLN A 197 10.97 12.22 25.92
CA GLN A 197 9.71 12.08 26.65
C GLN A 197 8.64 11.39 25.79
N LEU A 198 8.46 11.81 24.54
CA LEU A 198 7.52 11.19 23.60
C LEU A 198 7.89 9.74 23.30
N ALA A 199 9.18 9.45 23.07
CA ALA A 199 9.67 8.09 22.84
C ALA A 199 9.41 7.18 24.05
N SER A 200 9.65 7.68 25.27
CA SER A 200 9.37 6.94 26.50
C SER A 200 7.86 6.69 26.69
N MET A 201 7.01 7.68 26.43
CA MET A 201 5.56 7.50 26.51
C MET A 201 5.06 6.48 25.50
N MET A 202 5.52 6.56 24.24
CA MET A 202 5.14 5.60 23.20
C MET A 202 5.58 4.18 23.55
N MET A 203 6.79 4.00 24.07
CA MET A 203 7.26 2.70 24.51
C MET A 203 6.44 2.14 25.68
N MET A 204 6.04 2.99 26.64
CA MET A 204 5.16 2.56 27.73
C MET A 204 3.77 2.14 27.24
N VAL A 205 3.18 2.89 26.31
CA VAL A 205 1.88 2.56 25.71
C VAL A 205 1.94 1.21 24.99
N VAL A 206 3.00 0.94 24.23
CA VAL A 206 3.19 -0.33 23.51
C VAL A 206 3.41 -1.52 24.45
N VAL A 207 3.99 -1.30 25.64
CA VAL A 207 4.25 -2.37 26.60
C VAL A 207 3.04 -2.67 27.48
N VAL A 208 2.23 -1.66 27.80
CA VAL A 208 1.07 -1.77 28.71
C VAL A 208 -0.22 -2.06 27.96
N GLY A 209 -0.38 -1.54 26.74
CA GLY A 209 -1.50 -1.85 25.84
C GLY A 209 -1.26 -3.13 25.07
#